data_AF-A0A6L9LAD2-F1
#
_entry.id   AF-A0A6L9LAD2-F1
#
_cell.length_a   1.000
_cell.length_b   1.000
_cell.length_c   1.000
_cell.angle_alpha   90.00
_cell.angle_beta   90.00
_cell.angle_gamma   90.00
#
_symmetry.space_group_name_H-M   'P 1'
#
loop_
_entity.id
_entity.type
_entity.pdbx_description
1 polymer ?
#
loop_
_entity_poly.entity_id
_entity_poly.type
_entity_poly.pdbx_seq_one_letter_code
_entity_poly.pdbx_strand_id
1 'polypeptide(L)'
;MVRRINSRDILLVEYNTAQNWYAQIPTKNWLCVLVSDDRERRYLDEVIVKIILKDVCWIATVGKQCEKVHDWADEEILFRKVEEEDEPYLPKHDIMTTWHHDFEEGIWFSIIAANDAEIDIETVVILDMTNGQRQADIQAALDKAENDK
;
A
#
# COMPACT_ATOMS: atom_id res chain seq x y z
N MET A 1 -6.88 -9.70 -8.76
CA MET A 1 -7.71 -9.09 -9.84
C MET A 1 -6.92 -7.94 -10.45
N VAL A 2 -7.02 -7.72 -11.76
CA VAL A 2 -6.37 -6.58 -12.44
C VAL A 2 -7.44 -5.70 -13.09
N ARG A 3 -7.42 -4.39 -12.78
CA ARG A 3 -8.28 -3.36 -13.42
C ARG A 3 -7.41 -2.18 -13.87
N ARG A 4 -7.91 -1.32 -14.75
CA ARG A 4 -7.23 -0.06 -15.11
C ARG A 4 -8.10 1.16 -14.83
N ILE A 5 -7.67 2.02 -13.92
CA ILE A 5 -8.40 3.21 -13.44
C ILE A 5 -7.44 4.39 -13.42
N ASN A 6 -7.87 5.55 -13.93
CA ASN A 6 -7.07 6.77 -13.96
C ASN A 6 -5.65 6.58 -14.53
N SER A 7 -5.54 5.82 -15.64
CA SER A 7 -4.27 5.42 -16.26
C SER A 7 -3.32 4.58 -15.38
N ARG A 8 -3.81 4.03 -14.26
CA ARG A 8 -3.08 3.14 -13.35
C ARG A 8 -3.58 1.71 -13.43
N ASP A 9 -2.68 0.75 -13.34
CA ASP A 9 -3.04 -0.65 -13.14
C ASP A 9 -3.34 -0.89 -11.67
N ILE A 10 -4.49 -1.49 -11.39
CA ILE A 10 -4.98 -1.76 -10.03
C ILE A 10 -4.90 -3.26 -9.78
N LEU A 11 -4.06 -3.65 -8.82
CA LEU A 11 -3.83 -5.04 -8.44
C LEU A 11 -4.41 -5.29 -7.05
N LEU A 12 -5.40 -6.18 -6.95
CA LEU A 12 -5.84 -6.72 -5.66
C LEU A 12 -5.03 -7.97 -5.34
N VAL A 13 -4.27 -7.91 -4.25
CA VAL A 13 -3.43 -8.99 -3.72
C VAL A 13 -3.88 -9.27 -2.28
N GLU A 14 -4.19 -10.53 -1.97
CA GLU A 14 -4.50 -10.93 -0.61
C GLU A 14 -3.23 -11.43 0.09
N TYR A 15 -3.01 -10.99 1.33
CA TYR A 15 -1.96 -11.56 2.16
C TYR A 15 -2.32 -12.98 2.55
N ASN A 16 -1.47 -13.93 2.15
CA ASN A 16 -1.66 -15.35 2.48
C ASN A 16 -0.29 -16.00 2.68
N THR A 17 -0.08 -16.68 3.82
CA THR A 17 1.20 -17.33 4.13
C THR A 17 1.43 -18.63 3.35
N ALA A 18 0.38 -19.21 2.76
CA ALA A 18 0.45 -20.38 1.90
C ALA A 18 0.72 -20.03 0.43
N GLN A 19 0.61 -18.75 0.05
CA GLN A 19 0.84 -18.28 -1.32
C GLN A 19 1.96 -17.24 -1.33
N ASN A 20 2.75 -17.22 -2.41
CA ASN A 20 3.79 -16.20 -2.56
C ASN A 20 3.19 -14.87 -3.05
N TRP A 21 2.49 -14.16 -2.17
CA TRP A 21 1.91 -12.83 -2.46
C TRP A 21 2.98 -11.82 -2.88
N TYR A 22 4.19 -11.93 -2.32
CA TYR A 22 5.34 -11.07 -2.60
C TYR A 22 5.83 -11.13 -4.05
N ALA A 23 5.59 -12.26 -4.74
CA ALA A 23 5.89 -12.39 -6.16
C ALA A 23 4.86 -11.70 -7.07
N GLN A 24 3.71 -11.30 -6.53
CA GLN A 24 2.61 -10.68 -7.29
C GLN A 24 2.68 -9.15 -7.30
N ILE A 25 3.54 -8.56 -6.47
CA ILE A 25 3.70 -7.10 -6.38
C ILE A 25 4.86 -6.61 -7.29
N PRO A 26 4.72 -5.42 -7.88
CA PRO A 26 5.74 -4.81 -8.75
C PRO A 26 7.00 -4.43 -7.98
N THR A 27 8.01 -3.94 -8.70
CA THR A 27 9.34 -3.61 -8.15
C THR A 27 9.76 -2.16 -8.40
N LYS A 28 8.84 -1.29 -8.83
CA LYS A 28 9.05 0.16 -9.06
C LYS A 28 7.72 0.83 -9.41
N ASN A 29 7.66 2.16 -9.30
CA ASN A 29 6.55 3.01 -9.78
C ASN A 29 5.18 2.57 -9.25
N TRP A 30 5.11 2.22 -7.97
CA TRP A 30 3.89 1.67 -7.39
C TRP A 30 3.57 2.15 -5.98
N LEU A 31 2.26 2.31 -5.76
CA LEU A 31 1.65 2.67 -4.49
C LEU A 31 1.05 1.43 -3.84
N CYS A 32 1.33 1.23 -2.56
CA CYS A 32 0.69 0.23 -1.73
C CYS A 32 -0.49 0.85 -0.98
N VAL A 33 -1.68 0.30 -1.19
CA VAL A 33 -2.84 0.50 -0.33
C VAL A 33 -2.90 -0.68 0.64
N LEU A 34 -2.46 -0.46 1.87
CA LEU A 34 -2.41 -1.50 2.89
C LEU A 34 -3.70 -1.51 3.71
N VAL A 35 -4.55 -2.51 3.46
CA VAL A 35 -5.85 -2.64 4.12
C VAL A 35 -5.73 -3.53 5.35
N SER A 36 -5.94 -2.96 6.55
CA SER A 36 -5.88 -3.72 7.82
C SER A 36 -6.92 -3.27 8.84
N ASP A 37 -7.59 -4.25 9.44
CA ASP A 37 -8.62 -4.02 10.47
C ASP A 37 -8.22 -4.50 11.87
N ASP A 38 -7.56 -5.65 11.98
CA ASP A 38 -7.23 -6.28 13.27
C ASP A 38 -6.00 -7.21 13.20
N ARG A 39 -5.11 -7.01 12.23
CA ARG A 39 -3.96 -7.90 12.02
C ARG A 39 -2.96 -7.78 13.17
N GLU A 40 -2.34 -8.90 13.53
CA GLU A 40 -1.22 -8.91 14.48
C GLU A 40 -0.01 -8.16 13.91
N ARG A 41 0.66 -7.36 14.75
CA ARG A 41 1.81 -6.52 14.37
C ARG A 41 2.89 -7.28 13.59
N ARG A 42 3.27 -8.50 14.02
CA ARG A 42 4.32 -9.29 13.36
C ARG A 42 4.10 -9.51 11.86
N TYR A 43 2.85 -9.64 11.41
CA TYR A 43 2.54 -9.81 9.99
C TYR A 43 2.60 -8.48 9.24
N LEU A 44 2.25 -7.39 9.91
CA LEU A 44 2.34 -6.05 9.36
C LEU A 44 3.80 -5.61 9.25
N ASP A 45 4.64 -5.87 10.26
CA ASP A 45 6.08 -5.63 10.22
C ASP A 45 6.71 -6.37 9.02
N GLU A 46 6.39 -7.66 8.83
CA GLU A 46 6.85 -8.44 7.67
C GLU A 46 6.44 -7.78 6.34
N VAL A 47 5.18 -7.34 6.24
CA VAL A 47 4.66 -6.73 5.02
C VAL A 47 5.31 -5.37 4.76
N ILE A 48 5.41 -4.50 5.76
CA ILE A 48 6.04 -3.17 5.67
C ILE A 48 7.47 -3.31 5.15
N VAL A 49 8.27 -4.18 5.79
CA VAL A 49 9.65 -4.46 5.35
C VAL A 49 9.68 -4.92 3.89
N LYS A 50 8.80 -5.85 3.51
CA LYS A 50 8.77 -6.40 2.15
C LYS A 50 8.36 -5.37 1.10
N ILE A 51 7.37 -4.52 1.35
CA ILE A 51 6.96 -3.50 0.39
C ILE A 51 8.04 -2.43 0.21
N ILE A 52 8.75 -2.04 1.29
CA ILE A 52 9.91 -1.14 1.23
C ILE A 52 11.03 -1.75 0.37
N LEU A 53 11.37 -3.03 0.61
CA LEU A 53 12.36 -3.76 -0.19
C LEU A 53 11.93 -4.00 -1.64
N LYS A 54 10.66 -3.76 -1.97
CA LYS A 54 10.10 -3.81 -3.32
C LYS A 54 9.98 -2.46 -4.00
N ASP A 55 10.71 -1.45 -3.51
CA ASP A 55 10.80 -0.15 -4.16
C ASP A 55 9.44 0.55 -4.25
N VAL A 56 8.61 0.40 -3.21
CA VAL A 56 7.33 1.13 -3.09
C VAL A 56 7.62 2.63 -3.04
N CYS A 57 6.81 3.45 -3.72
CA CYS A 57 6.95 4.91 -3.65
C CYS A 57 5.96 5.56 -2.69
N TRP A 58 4.84 4.88 -2.40
CA TRP A 58 3.81 5.41 -1.53
C TRP A 58 3.12 4.30 -0.75
N ILE A 59 2.88 4.51 0.55
CA ILE A 59 2.13 3.61 1.42
C ILE A 59 0.92 4.38 1.96
N ALA A 60 -0.27 4.03 1.47
CA ALA A 60 -1.55 4.50 1.97
C ALA A 60 -2.18 3.42 2.84
N THR A 61 -2.42 3.69 4.12
CA THR A 61 -3.06 2.71 5.02
C THR A 61 -4.55 2.99 5.16
N VAL A 62 -5.35 1.92 5.17
CA VAL A 62 -6.82 1.99 5.23
C VAL A 62 -7.38 0.89 6.13
N GLY A 63 -8.56 1.13 6.70
CA GLY A 63 -9.22 0.21 7.63
C GLY A 63 -9.08 0.64 9.09
N LYS A 64 -9.51 -0.22 10.02
CA LYS A 64 -9.60 0.12 11.45
C LYS A 64 -8.23 0.32 12.11
N GLN A 65 -7.15 -0.23 11.55
CA GLN A 65 -5.79 -0.07 12.07
C GLN A 65 -4.95 0.96 11.30
N CYS A 66 -5.54 1.70 10.34
CA CYS A 66 -4.78 2.55 9.40
C CYS A 66 -3.72 3.45 10.06
N GLU A 67 -4.11 4.29 11.02
CA GLU A 67 -3.21 5.20 11.74
C GLU A 67 -2.05 4.45 12.40
N LYS A 68 -2.34 3.34 13.09
CA LYS A 68 -1.31 2.55 13.77
C LYS A 68 -0.33 1.88 12.78
N VAL A 69 -0.84 1.37 11.66
CA VAL A 69 0.01 0.77 10.62
C VAL A 69 0.85 1.83 9.92
N HIS A 70 0.30 3.03 9.75
CA HIS A 70 1.03 4.17 9.23
C HIS A 70 2.20 4.55 10.16
N ASP A 71 1.95 4.70 11.45
CA ASP A 71 3.01 4.99 12.43
C ASP A 71 4.13 3.95 12.42
N TRP A 72 3.79 2.67 12.24
CA TRP A 72 4.79 1.60 12.11
C TRP A 72 5.58 1.65 10.80
N ALA A 73 4.94 2.06 9.69
CA ALA A 73 5.65 2.26 8.43
C ALA A 73 6.63 3.44 8.55
N ASP A 74 6.20 4.55 9.15
CA ASP A 74 7.06 5.71 9.42
C ASP A 74 8.22 5.35 10.36
N GLU A 75 7.95 4.58 11.42
CA GLU A 75 8.98 4.07 12.35
C GLU A 75 10.04 3.24 11.62
N GLU A 76 9.62 2.31 10.76
CA GLU A 76 10.55 1.47 9.97
C GLU A 76 11.36 2.29 8.97
N ILE A 77 10.74 3.25 8.28
CA ILE A 77 11.43 4.15 7.35
C ILE A 77 12.47 4.98 8.10
N LEU A 78 12.08 5.57 9.24
CA LEU A 78 12.99 6.39 10.06
C LEU A 78 14.13 5.54 10.64
N PHE A 79 13.83 4.35 11.14
CA PHE A 79 14.83 3.42 11.67
C PHE A 79 15.91 3.13 10.62
N ARG A 80 15.53 2.78 9.39
CA ARG A 80 16.48 2.56 8.28
C ARG A 80 17.24 3.83 7.90
N LYS A 81 16.58 4.99 7.88
CA LYS A 81 17.25 6.27 7.57
C LYS A 81 18.35 6.61 8.59
N VAL A 82 18.21 6.21 9.85
CA VAL A 82 19.14 6.56 10.93
C VAL A 82 20.23 5.50 11.14
N GLU A 83 19.88 4.21 11.14
CA GLU A 83 20.81 3.14 11.52
C GLU A 83 21.74 2.71 10.39
N GLU A 84 21.41 3.02 9.13
CA GLU A 84 22.12 2.55 7.95
C GLU A 84 22.75 3.72 7.19
N GLU A 85 23.63 4.47 7.87
CA GLU A 85 24.22 5.73 7.38
C GLU A 85 24.95 5.60 6.03
N ASP A 86 25.50 4.44 5.69
CA ASP A 86 26.30 4.23 4.47
C ASP A 86 25.49 3.69 3.28
N GLU A 87 24.52 2.80 3.52
CA GLU A 87 23.62 2.23 2.51
C GLU A 87 22.28 1.87 3.16
N PRO A 88 21.35 2.83 3.30
CA PRO A 88 20.02 2.50 3.80
C PRO A 88 19.37 1.53 2.81
N TYR A 89 18.85 0.40 3.31
CA TYR A 89 17.98 -0.53 2.59
C TYR A 89 16.61 0.11 2.37
N LEU A 90 16.63 1.30 1.79
CA LEU A 90 15.50 2.11 1.37
C LEU A 90 15.57 2.30 -0.15
N PRO A 91 14.42 2.54 -0.78
CA PRO A 91 14.37 3.07 -2.13
C PRO A 91 15.23 4.32 -2.28
N LYS A 92 15.67 4.60 -3.51
CA LYS A 92 16.46 5.81 -3.82
C LYS A 92 15.62 7.10 -3.78
N HIS A 93 14.31 6.97 -3.66
CA HIS A 93 13.35 8.03 -3.52
C HIS A 93 12.77 8.07 -2.11
N ASP A 94 12.16 9.20 -1.76
CA ASP A 94 11.37 9.28 -0.54
C ASP A 94 10.08 8.47 -0.69
N ILE A 95 9.79 7.63 0.32
CA ILE A 95 8.52 6.93 0.41
C ILE A 95 7.51 7.88 1.06
N MET A 96 6.44 8.18 0.35
CA MET A 96 5.31 8.94 0.90
C MET A 96 4.40 8.03 1.73
N THR A 97 3.94 8.51 2.88
CA THR A 97 3.02 7.77 3.76
C THR A 97 1.77 8.59 4.06
N THR A 98 0.60 7.94 4.00
CA THR A 98 -0.69 8.52 4.39
C THR A 98 -1.57 7.47 5.06
N TRP A 99 -2.54 7.91 5.87
CA TRP A 99 -3.59 7.04 6.41
C TRP A 99 -4.97 7.66 6.19
N HIS A 100 -5.97 6.79 6.01
CA HIS A 100 -7.35 7.19 5.77
C HIS A 100 -8.31 6.37 6.64
N HIS A 101 -9.06 7.06 7.51
CA HIS A 101 -10.10 6.42 8.33
C HIS A 101 -11.35 6.08 7.52
N ASP A 102 -11.67 6.91 6.52
CA ASP A 102 -12.72 6.59 5.57
C ASP A 102 -12.17 5.61 4.53
N PHE A 103 -12.71 4.40 4.53
CA PHE A 103 -12.24 3.31 3.68
C PHE A 103 -12.38 3.66 2.20
N GLU A 104 -13.54 4.17 1.81
CA GLU A 104 -13.87 4.43 0.42
C GLU A 104 -13.05 5.62 -0.11
N GLU A 105 -12.94 6.68 0.70
CA GLU A 105 -12.11 7.84 0.37
C GLU A 105 -10.63 7.46 0.26
N GLY A 106 -10.10 6.61 1.14
CA GLY A 106 -8.70 6.19 1.06
C GLY A 106 -8.38 5.37 -0.19
N ILE A 107 -9.28 4.48 -0.62
CA ILE A 107 -9.15 3.77 -1.89
C ILE A 107 -9.23 4.76 -3.06
N TRP A 108 -10.22 5.66 -3.06
CA TRP A 108 -10.39 6.67 -4.10
C TRP A 108 -9.16 7.58 -4.21
N PHE A 109 -8.66 8.11 -3.09
CA PHE A 109 -7.51 8.99 -3.03
C PHE A 109 -6.29 8.30 -3.66
N SER A 110 -6.02 7.06 -3.25
CA SER A 110 -4.87 6.29 -3.74
C SER A 110 -4.89 6.07 -5.25
N ILE A 111 -6.08 5.94 -5.83
CA ILE A 111 -6.26 5.66 -7.26
C ILE A 111 -6.32 6.94 -8.09
N ILE A 112 -6.99 7.99 -7.58
CA ILE A 112 -7.31 9.20 -8.33
C ILE A 112 -6.36 10.36 -8.02
N ALA A 113 -6.08 10.60 -6.74
CA ALA A 113 -5.48 11.84 -6.27
C ALA A 113 -4.01 11.73 -5.83
N ALA A 114 -3.58 10.57 -5.34
CA ALA A 114 -2.21 10.34 -4.90
C ALA A 114 -1.26 10.63 -6.06
N ASN A 115 -0.37 11.60 -5.90
CA ASN A 115 0.55 12.04 -6.94
C ASN A 115 1.89 12.41 -6.29
N ASP A 116 2.95 11.80 -6.81
CA ASP A 116 4.31 12.12 -6.43
C ASP A 116 4.94 13.07 -7.47
N ALA A 117 5.79 14.00 -7.04
CA ALA A 117 6.39 14.98 -7.95
C ALA A 117 7.54 14.39 -8.79
N GLU A 118 8.17 13.33 -8.31
CA GLU A 118 9.35 12.71 -8.89
C GLU A 118 9.03 11.36 -9.55
N ILE A 119 7.96 10.70 -9.11
CA ILE A 119 7.58 9.34 -9.54
C ILE A 119 6.20 9.32 -10.18
N ASP A 120 6.13 8.79 -11.40
CA ASP A 120 4.85 8.45 -12.03
C ASP A 120 4.33 7.12 -11.47
N ILE A 121 3.24 7.17 -10.72
CA ILE A 121 2.63 5.99 -10.09
C ILE A 121 1.84 5.22 -11.14
N GLU A 122 2.45 4.17 -11.70
CA GLU A 122 1.86 3.34 -12.75
C GLU A 122 0.93 2.25 -12.19
N THR A 123 1.24 1.73 -11.00
CA THR A 123 0.50 0.62 -10.37
C THR A 123 0.04 0.96 -8.96
N VAL A 124 -1.22 0.67 -8.65
CA VAL A 124 -1.76 0.69 -7.29
C VAL A 124 -2.03 -0.75 -6.85
N VAL A 125 -1.35 -1.20 -5.81
CA VAL A 125 -1.56 -2.51 -5.21
C VAL A 125 -2.43 -2.35 -3.97
N ILE A 126 -3.64 -2.89 -4.01
CA ILE A 126 -4.47 -3.10 -2.82
C ILE A 126 -4.03 -4.40 -2.17
N LEU A 127 -3.27 -4.29 -1.08
CA LEU A 127 -2.80 -5.41 -0.29
C LEU A 127 -3.76 -5.65 0.88
N ASP A 128 -4.60 -6.67 0.74
CA ASP A 128 -5.63 -7.01 1.72
C ASP A 128 -5.08 -7.91 2.83
N MET A 129 -4.97 -7.36 4.06
CA MET A 129 -4.57 -8.09 5.26
C MET A 129 -5.76 -8.71 6.02
N THR A 130 -6.99 -8.52 5.53
CA THR A 130 -8.24 -8.90 6.21
C THR A 130 -8.73 -10.31 5.87
N ASN A 131 -7.93 -11.08 5.12
CA ASN A 131 -8.30 -12.41 4.62
C ASN A 131 -9.62 -12.38 3.82
N GLY A 132 -9.81 -11.37 2.97
CA GLY A 132 -10.98 -11.21 2.11
C GLY A 132 -12.23 -10.66 2.81
N GLN A 133 -12.20 -10.36 4.11
CA GLN A 133 -13.36 -9.79 4.81
C GLN A 133 -13.80 -8.44 4.22
N ARG A 134 -12.85 -7.66 3.67
CA ARG A 134 -13.11 -6.39 3.00
C ARG A 134 -13.31 -6.51 1.49
N GLN A 135 -13.38 -7.71 0.92
CA GLN A 135 -13.44 -7.87 -0.53
C GLN A 135 -14.63 -7.15 -1.16
N ALA A 136 -15.81 -7.19 -0.54
CA ALA A 136 -16.99 -6.48 -1.04
C ALA A 136 -16.81 -4.95 -0.99
N ASP A 137 -16.27 -4.43 0.12
CA ASP A 137 -15.99 -3.00 0.31
C ASP A 137 -14.95 -2.50 -0.71
N ILE A 138 -13.89 -3.28 -0.94
CA ILE A 138 -12.86 -3.00 -1.96
C ILE A 138 -13.51 -2.89 -3.33
N GLN A 139 -14.37 -3.84 -3.70
CA GLN A 139 -15.01 -3.81 -5.02
C GLN A 139 -15.95 -2.61 -5.17
N ALA A 140 -16.74 -2.28 -4.15
CA ALA A 140 -17.60 -1.11 -4.17
C ALA A 140 -16.79 0.19 -4.35
N ALA A 141 -15.67 0.32 -3.63
CA ALA A 141 -14.79 1.49 -3.75
C ALA A 141 -14.12 1.58 -5.13
N LEU A 142 -13.71 0.45 -5.71
CA LEU A 142 -13.16 0.39 -7.06
C LEU A 142 -14.20 0.75 -8.13
N ASP A 143 -15.41 0.24 -8.01
CA ASP A 143 -16.50 0.55 -8.93
C ASP A 143 -16.84 2.06 -8.87
N LYS A 144 -16.79 2.68 -7.69
CA LYS A 144 -16.99 4.13 -7.55
C LYS A 144 -15.84 4.94 -8.16
N ALA A 145 -14.60 4.61 -7.80
CA ALA A 145 -13.43 5.27 -8.38
C ALA A 145 -13.38 5.15 -9.91
N GLU A 146 -13.97 4.08 -10.46
CA GLU A 146 -14.09 3.91 -11.90
C GLU A 146 -15.11 4.84 -12.58
N ASN A 147 -16.17 5.24 -11.87
CA ASN A 147 -17.17 6.17 -12.39
C ASN A 147 -16.78 7.64 -12.23
N ASP A 148 -15.84 7.94 -11.33
CA ASP A 148 -15.36 9.30 -11.04
C ASP A 148 -14.15 9.72 -11.91
N LYS A 149 -13.68 8.86 -12.82
CA LYS A 149 -12.52 9.12 -13.72
C LYS A 149 -12.74 10.28 -14.69
#